data_AF-A0A2T5U7A6-F1
#
_entry.id   AF-A0A2T5U7A6-F1
#
_cell.length_a   1.000
_cell.length_b   1.000
_cell.length_c   1.000
_cell.angle_alpha   90.00
_cell.angle_beta   90.00
_cell.angle_gamma   90.00
#
_symmetry.space_group_name_H-M   'P 1'
#
loop_
_entity.id
_entity.type
_entity.pdbx_description
1 polymer ?
#
loop_
_entity_poly.entity_id
_entity_poly.type
_entity_poly.pdbx_seq_one_letter_code
_entity_poly.pdbx_strand_id
1 'polypeptide(L)'
;MLPLTRLERDRSMTLDFLLHWTANVVMVALLPARIGVSGATLWGFLAYAVIAGIVLTLVDDVRNARRIFVRPDVRDYMKVRVAIVVVLGVVPFLAGRALAW
;
A
#
# COMPACT_ATOMS: atom_id res chain seq x y z
N MET A 1 9.55 -38.36 9.64
CA MET A 1 10.19 -37.03 9.73
C MET A 1 9.52 -36.04 8.74
N LEU A 2 8.25 -35.71 8.95
CA LEU A 2 7.44 -34.77 8.16
C LEU A 2 6.82 -33.56 8.91
N PRO A 3 6.88 -33.43 10.26
CA PRO A 3 6.20 -32.32 10.94
C PRO A 3 6.98 -31.01 10.92
N LEU A 4 8.33 -31.05 10.89
CA LEU A 4 9.17 -29.84 10.96
C LEU A 4 9.06 -28.97 9.71
N THR A 5 9.01 -29.58 8.52
CA THR A 5 8.90 -28.86 7.25
C THR A 5 7.54 -28.20 7.04
N ARG A 6 6.46 -28.73 7.64
CA ARG A 6 5.14 -28.06 7.65
C ARG A 6 5.15 -26.85 8.58
N LEU A 7 5.71 -26.99 9.77
CA LEU A 7 5.84 -25.90 10.75
C LEU A 7 6.65 -24.72 10.20
N GLU A 8 7.78 -24.98 9.54
CA GLU A 8 8.59 -23.92 8.91
C GLU A 8 7.84 -23.22 7.78
N ARG A 9 7.08 -23.97 6.97
CA ARG A 9 6.29 -23.45 5.86
C ARG A 9 5.09 -22.62 6.32
N ASP A 10 4.39 -23.04 7.37
CA ASP A 10 3.26 -22.30 7.93
C ASP A 10 3.75 -20.99 8.57
N ARG A 11 4.93 -21.02 9.19
CA ARG A 11 5.56 -19.82 9.77
C ARG A 11 6.00 -18.82 8.71
N SER A 12 6.57 -19.28 7.59
CA SER A 12 6.95 -18.39 6.48
C SER A 12 5.72 -17.74 5.85
N MET A 13 4.64 -18.50 5.60
CA MET A 13 3.40 -17.95 5.07
C MET A 13 2.77 -16.91 6.01
N THR A 14 2.81 -17.15 7.31
CA THR A 14 2.30 -16.20 8.31
C THR A 14 3.09 -14.89 8.32
N LEU A 15 4.42 -14.97 8.23
CA LEU A 15 5.29 -13.78 8.18
C LEU A 15 5.07 -12.97 6.90
N ASP A 16 5.01 -13.62 5.74
CA ASP A 16 4.78 -12.95 4.45
C ASP A 16 3.42 -12.22 4.45
N PHE A 17 2.39 -12.85 5.00
CA PHE A 17 1.07 -12.25 5.17
C PHE A 17 1.11 -11.03 6.10
N LEU A 18 1.75 -11.15 7.27
CA LEU A 18 1.88 -10.04 8.22
C LEU A 18 2.66 -8.86 7.62
N LEU A 19 3.72 -9.13 6.85
CA LEU A 19 4.50 -8.10 6.16
C LEU A 19 3.67 -7.36 5.10
N HIS A 20 2.88 -8.10 4.31
CA HIS A 20 1.95 -7.46 3.37
C HIS A 20 0.91 -6.61 4.10
N TRP A 21 0.33 -7.13 5.17
CA TRP A 21 -0.69 -6.41 5.92
C TRP A 21 -0.16 -5.13 6.54
N THR A 22 1.00 -5.22 7.21
CA THR A 22 1.70 -4.06 7.79
C THR A 22 2.09 -3.03 6.74
N ALA A 23 2.61 -3.45 5.57
CA ALA A 23 2.92 -2.54 4.48
C ALA A 23 1.67 -1.78 4.00
N ASN A 24 0.52 -2.46 3.86
CA ASN A 24 -0.73 -1.80 3.49
C ASN A 24 -1.17 -0.77 4.55
N VAL A 25 -1.14 -1.13 5.84
CA VAL A 25 -1.48 -0.21 6.93
C VAL A 25 -0.57 1.01 6.95
N VAL A 26 0.74 0.81 6.79
CA VAL A 26 1.71 1.91 6.79
C VAL A 26 1.43 2.87 5.63
N MET A 27 1.18 2.34 4.45
CA MET A 27 0.96 3.12 3.23
C MET A 27 -0.40 3.82 3.20
N VAL A 28 -1.41 3.27 3.88
CA VAL A 28 -2.76 3.82 3.86
C VAL A 28 -3.06 4.70 5.06
N ALA A 29 -2.42 4.49 6.22
CA ALA A 29 -2.74 5.24 7.44
C ALA A 29 -1.56 6.10 7.95
N LEU A 30 -0.43 5.45 8.29
CA LEU A 30 0.68 6.13 8.97
C LEU A 30 1.34 7.21 8.11
N LEU A 31 1.64 6.88 6.85
CA LEU A 31 2.30 7.81 5.94
C LEU A 31 1.38 8.97 5.54
N PRO A 32 0.11 8.76 5.15
CA PRO A 32 -0.83 9.85 4.94
C PRO A 32 -0.97 10.79 6.14
N ALA A 33 -1.06 10.24 7.36
CA ALA A 33 -1.12 11.07 8.57
C ALA A 33 0.14 11.92 8.75
N ARG A 34 1.34 11.34 8.56
CA ARG A 34 2.61 12.09 8.59
C ARG A 34 2.69 13.18 7.51
N ILE A 35 2.21 12.89 6.30
CA ILE A 35 2.15 13.86 5.20
C ILE A 35 1.17 14.99 5.53
N GLY A 36 0.07 14.69 6.22
CA GLY A 36 -0.84 15.70 6.75
C GLY A 36 -0.16 16.62 7.75
N VAL A 37 0.57 16.03 8.71
CA VAL A 37 1.29 16.78 9.76
C VAL A 37 2.41 17.66 9.19
N SER A 38 3.08 17.24 8.13
CA SER A 38 4.17 18.02 7.52
C SER A 38 3.71 19.29 6.80
N GLY A 39 2.40 19.54 6.73
CA GLY A 39 1.83 20.70 6.04
C GLY A 39 1.72 20.53 4.52
N ALA A 40 2.03 19.34 3.99
CA ALA A 40 1.96 19.05 2.56
C ALA A 40 0.56 19.35 1.99
N THR A 41 0.53 19.86 0.76
CA THR A 41 -0.73 20.19 0.07
C THR A 41 -1.51 18.92 -0.28
N LEU A 42 -2.81 19.06 -0.53
CA LEU A 42 -3.64 17.94 -1.01
C LEU A 42 -3.08 17.32 -2.29
N TRP A 43 -2.52 18.14 -3.19
CA TRP A 43 -1.83 17.65 -4.39
C TRP A 43 -0.61 16.78 -4.07
N GLY A 44 0.16 17.13 -3.03
CA GLY A 44 1.26 16.30 -2.54
C GLY A 44 0.79 14.94 -2.02
N PHE A 45 -0.33 14.91 -1.29
CA PHE A 45 -0.96 13.66 -0.86
C PHE A 45 -1.44 12.81 -2.04
N LEU A 46 -2.09 13.42 -3.05
CA LEU A 46 -2.55 12.69 -4.22
C LEU A 46 -1.39 12.08 -5.02
N ALA A 47 -0.30 12.82 -5.19
CA ALA A 47 0.91 12.30 -5.82
C ALA A 47 1.48 11.11 -5.04
N TYR A 48 1.54 11.23 -3.71
CA TYR A 48 1.92 10.11 -2.84
C TYR A 48 1.01 8.89 -3.02
N ALA A 49 -0.31 9.09 -3.03
CA ALA A 49 -1.28 8.00 -3.12
C ALA A 49 -1.16 7.21 -4.44
N VAL A 50 -0.87 7.90 -5.54
CA VAL A 50 -0.56 7.27 -6.83
C VAL A 50 0.70 6.41 -6.72
N ILE A 51 1.80 6.97 -6.22
CA ILE A 51 3.06 6.24 -6.06
C ILE A 51 2.87 5.03 -5.14
N ALA A 52 2.19 5.21 -4.02
CA ALA A 52 1.94 4.15 -3.05
C ALA A 52 1.07 3.02 -3.62
N GLY A 53 0.01 3.34 -4.36
CA GLY A 53 -0.82 2.34 -5.04
C GLY A 53 -0.04 1.53 -6.08
N ILE A 54 0.88 2.18 -6.83
CA ILE A 54 1.78 1.50 -7.76
C ILE A 54 2.74 0.59 -7.01
N VAL A 55 3.44 1.10 -5.99
CA VAL A 55 4.39 0.31 -5.18
C VAL A 55 3.72 -0.91 -4.58
N LEU A 56 2.54 -0.74 -3.98
CA LEU A 56 1.76 -1.83 -3.41
C LEU A 56 1.34 -2.88 -4.45
N THR A 57 1.05 -2.47 -5.69
CA THR A 57 0.75 -3.38 -6.80
C THR A 57 1.98 -4.19 -7.24
N LEU A 58 3.16 -3.58 -7.18
CA LEU A 58 4.44 -4.19 -7.55
C LEU A 58 5.00 -5.12 -6.47
N VAL A 59 4.78 -4.81 -5.19
CA VAL A 59 5.16 -5.66 -4.06
C VAL A 59 4.40 -6.98 -4.09
N ASP A 60 3.14 -6.94 -4.52
CA ASP A 60 2.26 -8.11 -4.66
C ASP A 60 2.79 -9.12 -5.70
N ASP A 61 3.17 -8.62 -6.88
CA ASP A 61 3.89 -9.41 -7.90
C ASP A 61 4.70 -8.48 -8.82
N VAL A 62 6.02 -8.60 -8.77
CA VAL A 62 6.95 -7.81 -9.62
C VAL A 62 6.69 -8.06 -11.11
N ARG A 63 6.13 -9.22 -11.50
CA ARG A 63 5.74 -9.52 -12.88
C ARG A 63 4.64 -8.58 -13.39
N ASN A 64 3.89 -7.94 -12.49
CA ASN A 64 2.92 -6.91 -12.85
C ASN A 64 3.60 -5.68 -13.49
N ALA A 65 4.86 -5.37 -13.16
CA ALA A 65 5.59 -4.23 -13.73
C ALA A 65 5.61 -4.26 -15.26
N ARG A 66 5.89 -5.41 -15.86
CA ARG A 66 5.87 -5.58 -17.33
C ARG A 66 4.45 -5.65 -17.88
N ARG A 67 3.52 -6.23 -17.11
CA ARG A 67 2.14 -6.46 -17.57
C ARG A 67 1.27 -5.20 -17.54
N ILE A 68 1.61 -4.19 -16.74
CA ILE A 68 0.91 -2.89 -16.70
C ILE A 68 0.81 -2.25 -18.10
N PHE A 69 1.84 -2.39 -18.95
CA PHE A 69 1.84 -1.80 -20.29
C PHE A 69 1.07 -2.62 -21.32
N VAL A 70 0.90 -3.93 -21.09
CA VAL A 70 0.38 -4.87 -22.09
C VAL A 70 -1.05 -5.31 -21.80
N ARG A 71 -1.44 -5.41 -20.52
CA ARG A 71 -2.74 -5.96 -20.11
C ARG A 71 -3.63 -4.89 -19.45
N PRO A 72 -4.85 -4.65 -19.98
CA PRO A 72 -5.80 -3.71 -19.37
C PRO A 72 -6.21 -4.11 -17.94
N ASP A 73 -6.41 -5.40 -17.68
CA ASP A 73 -6.82 -5.90 -16.36
C ASP A 73 -5.85 -5.48 -15.23
N VAL A 74 -4.54 -5.49 -15.52
CA VAL A 74 -3.51 -5.10 -14.55
C VAL A 74 -3.52 -3.59 -14.31
N ARG A 75 -3.83 -2.80 -15.34
CA ARG A 75 -4.01 -1.35 -15.18
C ARG A 75 -5.22 -1.04 -14.32
N ASP A 76 -6.33 -1.75 -14.51
CA ASP A 76 -7.54 -1.52 -13.72
C ASP A 76 -7.34 -1.96 -12.27
N TYR A 77 -6.65 -3.08 -12.03
CA TYR A 77 -6.22 -3.46 -10.68
C TYR A 77 -5.35 -2.38 -10.01
N MET A 78 -4.37 -1.83 -10.74
CA MET A 78 -3.52 -0.74 -10.23
C MET A 78 -4.33 0.52 -9.92
N LYS A 79 -5.27 0.92 -10.79
CA LYS A 79 -6.17 2.05 -10.54
C LYS A 79 -7.00 1.84 -9.28
N VAL A 80 -7.53 0.62 -9.08
CA VAL A 80 -8.29 0.26 -7.88
C VAL A 80 -7.41 0.38 -6.64
N ARG A 81 -6.17 -0.12 -6.66
CA ARG A 81 -5.24 0.06 -5.54
C ARG A 81 -4.96 1.54 -5.23
N VAL A 82 -4.72 2.36 -6.25
CA VAL A 82 -4.55 3.81 -6.07
C VAL A 82 -5.81 4.42 -5.46
N ALA A 83 -6.99 4.08 -5.97
CA ALA A 83 -8.26 4.58 -5.43
C ALA A 83 -8.46 4.19 -3.96
N ILE A 84 -8.09 2.97 -3.57
CA ILE A 84 -8.12 2.53 -2.17
C ILE A 84 -7.19 3.39 -1.30
N VAL A 85 -5.95 3.63 -1.74
CA VAL A 85 -5.01 4.48 -0.99
C VAL A 85 -5.52 5.90 -0.85
N VAL A 86 -6.14 6.45 -1.91
CA VAL A 86 -6.74 7.80 -1.85
C VAL A 86 -7.92 7.82 -0.86
N VAL A 87 -8.91 6.94 -1.04
CA VAL A 87 -10.15 6.94 -0.25
C VAL A 87 -9.88 6.67 1.22
N LEU A 88 -9.04 5.67 1.51
CA LEU A 88 -8.73 5.30 2.89
C LEU A 88 -7.67 6.21 3.50
N GLY A 89 -6.74 6.73 2.69
CA GLY A 89 -5.64 7.59 3.15
C GLY A 89 -6.04 9.05 3.36
N VAL A 90 -7.13 9.52 2.75
CA VAL A 90 -7.56 10.92 2.90
C VAL A 90 -7.95 11.23 4.34
N VAL A 91 -8.57 10.29 5.05
CA VAL A 91 -8.98 10.47 6.45
C VAL A 91 -7.77 10.68 7.37
N PRO A 92 -6.76 9.78 7.40
CA PRO A 92 -5.54 10.02 8.17
C PRO A 92 -4.80 11.29 7.73
N PHE A 93 -4.75 11.59 6.42
CA PHE A 93 -4.13 12.83 5.94
C PHE A 93 -4.80 14.09 6.51
N LEU A 94 -6.13 14.17 6.44
CA LEU A 94 -6.89 15.30 6.99
C LEU A 94 -6.78 15.36 8.51
N ALA A 95 -6.80 14.22 9.20
CA ALA A 95 -6.61 14.15 10.64
C ALA A 95 -5.21 14.67 11.04
N GLY A 96 -4.15 14.21 10.36
CA GLY A 96 -2.79 14.70 10.58
C GLY A 96 -2.65 16.19 10.29
N ARG A 97 -3.31 16.69 9.24
CA ARG A 97 -3.32 18.11 8.92
C ARG A 97 -4.06 18.94 9.96
N ALA A 98 -5.17 18.43 10.52
CA ALA A 98 -5.90 19.11 11.60
C ALA A 98 -5.08 19.18 12.90
N LEU A 99 -4.21 18.19 13.16
CA LEU A 99 -3.31 18.16 14.32
C LEU A 99 -2.04 19.00 14.14
N ALA A 100 -1.73 19.46 12.93
CA ALA A 100 -0.59 20.34 12.66
C ALA A 100 -0.89 21.83 12.88
N TRP A 101 -2.12 22.16 13.27
CA TRP A 101 -2.55 23.48 13.74
C TRP A 101 -2.43 23.57 15.25
#